data_AF-A0A3N5SF02-F1
#
_entry.id   AF-A0A3N5SF02-F1
#
_cell.length_a   1.000
_cell.length_b   1.000
_cell.length_c   1.000
_cell.angle_alpha   90.00
_cell.angle_beta   90.00
_cell.angle_gamma   90.00
#
_symmetry.space_group_name_H-M   'P 1'
#
loop_
_entity.id
_entity.type
_entity.pdbx_description
1 polymer ?
#
loop_
_entity_poly.entity_id
_entity_poly.type
_entity_poly.pdbx_seq_one_letter_code
_entity_poly.pdbx_strand_id
1 'polypeptide(L)'
;MEPVLLVAGGSGVVPLMSMIRHYKAAGSSVPLRLLYSSRSQKDVIYSGELSRLGASNGKLEIFCTFTQQIPPGWTGYSRLIDVQMLREVAGPLGRNARAYVCGPTLMVEAVANGLLLVGLVPDQIRTERFGPTGTS
;
A
#
# COMPACT_ATOMS: atom_id res chain seq x y z
N MET A 1 -17.49 4.80 -9.30
CA MET A 1 -16.06 4.72 -8.94
C MET A 1 -15.86 3.49 -8.09
N GLU A 2 -14.82 2.72 -8.37
CA GLU A 2 -14.54 1.46 -7.68
C GLU A 2 -13.54 1.65 -6.52
N PRO A 3 -13.59 0.80 -5.49
CA PRO A 3 -12.64 0.83 -4.38
C PRO A 3 -11.19 0.74 -4.85
N VAL A 4 -10.26 1.38 -4.14
CA VAL A 4 -8.85 1.46 -4.54
C VAL A 4 -7.96 0.88 -3.46
N LEU A 5 -7.06 -0.02 -3.85
CA LEU A 5 -5.95 -0.49 -3.05
C LEU A 5 -4.65 0.10 -3.60
N LEU A 6 -3.89 0.78 -2.77
CA LEU A 6 -2.55 1.25 -3.05
C LEU A 6 -1.57 0.39 -2.24
N VAL A 7 -0.55 -0.17 -2.88
CA VAL A 7 0.50 -0.95 -2.20
C VAL A 7 1.86 -0.34 -2.52
N ALA A 8 2.56 0.10 -1.48
CA ALA A 8 3.80 0.85 -1.61
C ALA A 8 4.96 0.12 -0.92
N GLY A 9 6.17 0.27 -1.47
CA GLY A 9 7.41 -0.11 -0.79
C GLY A 9 8.48 0.94 -0.95
N GLY A 10 9.07 1.38 0.17
CA GLY A 10 10.08 2.44 0.16
C GLY A 10 9.58 3.70 -0.58
N SER A 11 10.34 4.16 -1.58
CA SER A 11 10.01 5.33 -2.41
C SER A 11 8.81 5.13 -3.35
N GLY A 12 8.31 3.90 -3.53
CA GLY A 12 7.11 3.64 -4.32
C GLY A 12 5.84 4.32 -3.78
N VAL A 13 5.88 4.83 -2.55
CA VAL A 13 4.78 5.64 -2.00
C VAL A 13 4.64 7.01 -2.68
N VAL A 14 5.68 7.54 -3.34
CA VAL A 14 5.69 8.88 -3.96
C VAL A 14 4.59 9.05 -5.02
N PRO A 15 4.50 8.21 -6.07
CA PRO A 15 3.40 8.33 -7.04
C PRO A 15 2.03 8.06 -6.39
N LEU A 16 1.97 7.20 -5.39
CA LEU A 16 0.72 6.83 -4.71
C LEU A 16 0.20 7.96 -3.80
N MET A 17 1.07 8.79 -3.25
CA MET A 17 0.66 10.00 -2.49
C MET A 17 -0.02 11.03 -3.37
N SER A 18 0.40 11.17 -4.64
CA SER A 18 -0.31 12.04 -5.60
C SER A 18 -1.76 11.58 -5.77
N MET A 19 -1.99 10.26 -5.84
CA MET A 19 -3.34 9.69 -5.92
C MET A 19 -4.15 9.95 -4.64
N ILE A 20 -3.56 9.78 -3.46
CA ILE A 20 -4.22 10.04 -2.17
C ILE A 20 -4.60 11.52 -2.03
N ARG A 21 -3.69 12.43 -2.40
CA ARG A 21 -3.96 13.88 -2.36
C ARG A 21 -5.06 14.27 -3.35
N HIS A 22 -5.04 13.71 -4.56
CA HIS A 22 -6.11 13.92 -5.53
C HIS A 22 -7.46 13.39 -5.01
N TYR A 23 -7.48 12.18 -4.46
CA TYR A 23 -8.65 11.58 -3.82
C TYR A 23 -9.25 12.50 -2.74
N LYS A 24 -8.39 13.07 -1.88
CA LYS A 24 -8.80 14.01 -0.84
C LYS A 24 -9.33 15.33 -1.41
N ALA A 25 -8.63 15.92 -2.38
CA ALA A 25 -9.04 17.16 -3.02
C ALA A 25 -10.38 17.01 -3.75
N ALA A 26 -10.64 15.85 -4.34
CA ALA A 26 -11.90 15.53 -5.01
C ALA A 26 -13.07 15.25 -4.04
N GLY A 27 -12.83 15.18 -2.72
CA GLY A 27 -13.86 14.85 -1.74
C GLY A 27 -14.48 13.47 -1.93
N SER A 28 -13.73 12.52 -2.52
CA SER A 28 -14.26 11.20 -2.84
C SER A 28 -14.61 10.41 -1.58
N SER A 29 -15.73 9.69 -1.62
CA SER A 29 -16.22 8.84 -0.53
C SER A 29 -16.00 7.34 -0.78
N VAL A 30 -15.36 7.01 -1.91
CA VAL A 30 -15.06 5.64 -2.32
C VAL A 30 -13.97 5.07 -1.40
N PRO A 31 -14.07 3.82 -0.93
CA PRO A 31 -13.02 3.25 -0.08
C PRO A 31 -11.65 3.26 -0.77
N LEU A 32 -10.65 3.78 -0.07
CA LEU A 32 -9.24 3.76 -0.46
C LEU A 32 -8.40 3.22 0.68
N ARG A 33 -7.54 2.24 0.39
CA ARG A 33 -6.58 1.70 1.37
C ARG A 33 -5.16 1.83 0.86
N LEU A 34 -4.25 2.21 1.74
CA LEU A 34 -2.81 2.14 1.50
C LEU A 34 -2.21 1.02 2.36
N LEU A 35 -1.48 0.08 1.76
CA LEU A 35 -0.58 -0.84 2.44
C LEU A 35 0.86 -0.43 2.14
N TYR A 36 1.58 0.07 3.15
CA TYR A 36 2.93 0.59 3.00
C TYR A 36 3.96 -0.28 3.72
N SER A 37 4.89 -0.86 2.96
CA SER A 37 6.03 -1.62 3.47
C SER A 37 7.29 -0.77 3.57
N SER A 38 7.85 -0.64 4.77
CA SER A 38 9.11 0.04 5.05
C SER A 38 10.04 -0.83 5.88
N ARG A 39 11.36 -0.56 5.86
CA ARG A 39 12.32 -1.30 6.69
C ARG A 39 12.19 -0.93 8.16
N SER A 40 12.03 0.36 8.45
CA SER A 40 11.83 0.94 9.77
C SER A 40 10.87 2.13 9.72
N GLN A 41 10.47 2.67 10.88
CA GLN A 41 9.71 3.93 10.97
C GLN A 41 10.46 5.11 10.34
N LYS A 42 11.80 5.12 10.39
CA LYS A 42 12.62 6.21 9.85
C LYS A 42 12.60 6.22 8.31
N ASP A 43 12.30 5.08 7.69
CA ASP A 43 12.20 4.93 6.24
C ASP A 43 10.80 5.29 5.70
N VAL A 44 9.85 5.65 6.57
CA VAL A 44 8.49 6.03 6.17
C VAL A 44 8.50 7.43 5.57
N ILE A 45 8.45 7.51 4.25
CA ILE A 45 8.35 8.78 3.53
C ILE A 45 6.93 9.34 3.76
N TYR A 46 6.84 10.65 3.99
CA TYR A 46 5.59 11.37 4.33
C TYR A 46 4.91 10.92 5.63
N SER A 47 5.65 10.34 6.59
CA SER A 47 5.11 9.82 7.86
C SER A 47 4.13 10.76 8.58
N GLY A 48 4.47 12.04 8.72
CA GLY A 48 3.60 13.03 9.37
C GLY A 48 2.32 13.32 8.58
N GLU A 49 2.38 13.32 7.25
CA GLU A 49 1.20 13.50 6.40
C GLU A 49 0.31 12.25 6.41
N LEU A 50 0.90 11.06 6.29
CA LEU A 50 0.20 9.78 6.39
C LEU A 50 -0.51 9.64 7.75
N SER A 51 0.13 10.04 8.85
CA SER A 51 -0.50 10.03 10.18
C SER A 51 -1.74 10.92 10.23
N ARG A 52 -1.66 12.16 9.72
CA ARG A 52 -2.83 13.06 9.63
C ARG A 52 -3.92 12.52 8.72
N LEU A 53 -3.55 11.91 7.61
CA LEU A 53 -4.48 11.32 6.65
C LEU A 53 -5.19 10.10 7.23
N GLY A 54 -4.48 9.24 7.97
CA GLY A 54 -5.03 8.05 8.62
C GLY A 54 -5.98 8.36 9.78
N ALA A 55 -5.80 9.52 10.43
CA ALA A 55 -6.70 10.01 11.46
C ALA A 55 -8.05 10.54 10.90
N SER A 56 -8.17 10.69 9.57
CA SER A 56 -9.36 11.26 8.94
C SER A 56 -10.39 10.19 8.53
N ASN A 57 -11.64 10.39 8.94
CA ASN A 57 -12.81 9.50 8.81
C ASN A 57 -12.77 8.44 7.70
N GLY A 58 -12.58 7.17 8.11
CA GLY A 58 -13.23 5.92 7.66
C GLY A 58 -13.20 5.48 6.20
N LYS A 59 -12.88 6.34 5.23
CA LYS A 59 -12.84 6.01 3.80
C LYS A 59 -11.42 5.88 3.27
N LEU A 60 -10.46 6.52 3.94
CA LEU A 60 -9.03 6.32 3.73
C LEU A 60 -8.47 5.56 4.92
N GLU A 61 -8.00 4.33 4.70
CA GLU A 61 -7.30 3.58 5.74
C GLU A 61 -5.84 3.36 5.34
N ILE A 62 -4.94 3.50 6.30
CA ILE A 62 -3.50 3.36 6.08
C ILE A 62 -2.99 2.23 6.97
N PHE A 63 -2.41 1.22 6.34
CA PHE A 63 -1.77 0.08 6.95
C PHE A 63 -0.27 0.16 6.69
N CYS A 64 0.53 -0.01 7.74
CA CYS A 64 1.99 -0.10 7.60
C CYS A 64 2.48 -1.49 7.97
N THR A 65 3.56 -1.93 7.33
CA THR A 65 4.34 -3.08 7.77
C THR A 65 5.82 -2.73 7.84
N PHE A 66 6.49 -3.17 8.91
CA PHE A 66 7.92 -2.97 9.11
C PHE A 66 8.68 -4.29 8.97
N THR A 67 9.68 -4.34 8.08
CA THR A 67 10.34 -5.60 7.71
C THR A 67 11.69 -5.84 8.40
N GLN A 68 12.27 -4.83 9.05
CA GLN A 68 13.58 -4.95 9.70
C GLN A 68 13.58 -4.43 11.14
N GLN A 69 13.17 -3.17 11.34
CA GLN A 69 13.17 -2.53 12.66
C GLN A 69 11.75 -2.15 13.04
N ILE A 70 11.19 -2.92 13.98
CA ILE A 70 9.84 -2.72 14.50
C ILE A 70 9.88 -1.57 15.53
N PRO A 71 9.05 -0.53 15.38
CA PRO A 71 9.03 0.57 16.34
C PRO A 71 8.55 0.09 17.72
N PRO A 72 9.07 0.65 18.83
CA PRO A 72 8.58 0.32 20.16
C PRO A 72 7.07 0.57 20.27
N GLY A 73 6.34 -0.40 20.81
CA GLY A 73 4.88 -0.32 20.96
C GLY A 73 4.08 -0.50 19.66
N TRP A 74 4.73 -0.86 18.54
CA TRP A 74 4.02 -1.14 17.29
C TRP A 74 3.18 -2.41 17.38
N THR A 75 1.90 -2.29 17.04
CA THR A 75 0.93 -3.39 17.06
C THR A 75 0.38 -3.75 15.67
N GLY A 76 0.86 -3.07 14.62
CA GLY A 76 0.51 -3.37 13.24
C GLY A 76 1.36 -4.51 12.67
N TYR A 77 1.43 -4.59 11.35
CA TYR A 77 2.19 -5.64 10.69
C TYR A 77 3.71 -5.46 10.84
N SER A 78 4.42 -6.58 10.93
CA SER A 78 5.88 -6.61 11.12
C SER A 78 6.56 -7.67 10.25
N ARG A 79 6.08 -7.83 9.01
CA ARG A 79 6.51 -8.89 8.08
C ARG A 79 6.51 -8.42 6.63
N LEU A 80 7.14 -9.19 5.76
CA LEU A 80 6.98 -9.01 4.30
C LEU A 80 5.50 -9.18 3.92
N ILE A 81 5.05 -8.45 2.90
CA ILE A 81 3.66 -8.56 2.45
C ILE A 81 3.42 -9.97 1.92
N ASP A 82 2.47 -10.67 2.55
CA ASP A 82 2.05 -12.02 2.19
C ASP A 82 0.57 -12.03 1.76
N VAL A 83 0.11 -13.19 1.28
CA VAL A 83 -1.26 -13.37 0.80
C VAL A 83 -2.29 -13.15 1.92
N GLN A 84 -1.96 -13.50 3.16
CA GLN A 84 -2.86 -13.30 4.29
C GLN A 84 -3.06 -11.81 4.58
N MET A 85 -1.98 -11.02 4.60
CA MET A 85 -2.03 -9.57 4.76
C MET A 85 -2.84 -8.93 3.63
N LEU A 86 -2.61 -9.35 2.39
CA LEU A 86 -3.38 -8.87 1.24
C LEU A 86 -4.86 -9.22 1.38
N ARG A 87 -5.21 -10.39 1.92
CA ARG A 87 -6.61 -10.76 2.19
C ARG A 87 -7.24 -9.88 3.27
N GLU A 88 -6.52 -9.63 4.36
CA GLU A 88 -6.95 -8.76 5.47
C GLU A 88 -7.20 -7.32 5.00
N VAL A 89 -6.30 -6.80 4.17
CA VAL A 89 -6.34 -5.40 3.69
C VAL A 89 -7.24 -5.22 2.47
N ALA A 90 -7.18 -6.10 1.48
CA ALA A 90 -7.95 -5.96 0.24
C ALA A 90 -9.36 -6.56 0.34
N GLY A 91 -9.57 -7.59 1.16
CA GLY A 91 -10.85 -8.31 1.27
C GLY A 91 -12.06 -7.39 1.48
N PRO A 92 -12.01 -6.45 2.45
CA PRO A 92 -13.12 -5.51 2.68
C PRO A 92 -13.39 -4.52 1.54
N LEU A 93 -12.46 -4.33 0.60
CA LEU A 93 -12.70 -3.52 -0.61
C LEU A 93 -13.53 -4.26 -1.66
N GLY A 94 -13.69 -5.58 -1.53
CA GLY A 94 -14.40 -6.41 -2.50
C GLY A 94 -13.57 -6.71 -3.76
N ARG A 95 -14.12 -7.61 -4.60
CA ARG A 95 -13.44 -8.12 -5.80
C ARG A 95 -13.41 -7.14 -6.98
N ASN A 96 -14.13 -6.03 -6.90
CA ASN A 96 -14.11 -4.97 -7.91
C ASN A 96 -13.05 -3.91 -7.62
N ALA A 97 -12.22 -4.08 -6.58
CA ALA A 97 -11.18 -3.14 -6.24
C ALA A 97 -10.10 -3.04 -7.31
N ARG A 98 -9.61 -1.83 -7.57
CA ARG A 98 -8.43 -1.59 -8.41
C ARG A 98 -7.19 -1.46 -7.54
N ALA A 99 -6.15 -2.21 -7.88
CA ALA A 99 -4.87 -2.19 -7.18
C ALA A 99 -3.80 -1.43 -7.95
N TYR A 100 -3.06 -0.58 -7.26
CA TYR A 100 -1.85 0.08 -7.76
C TYR A 100 -0.68 -0.29 -6.87
N VAL A 101 0.33 -0.94 -7.43
CA VAL A 101 1.47 -1.51 -6.70
C VAL A 101 2.75 -0.84 -7.17
N CYS A 102 3.48 -0.20 -6.27
CA CYS A 102 4.71 0.52 -6.60
C CYS A 102 5.83 0.22 -5.58
N GLY A 103 6.99 -0.22 -6.06
CA GLY A 103 8.13 -0.52 -5.19
C GLY A 103 9.21 -1.39 -5.83
N PRO A 104 10.06 -2.04 -5.00
CA PRO A 104 11.08 -2.97 -5.47
C PRO A 104 10.48 -4.15 -6.24
N THR A 105 11.14 -4.57 -7.33
CA THR A 105 10.67 -5.63 -8.24
C THR A 105 10.13 -6.87 -7.51
N LEU A 106 10.90 -7.43 -6.57
CA LEU A 106 10.50 -8.63 -5.84
C LEU A 106 9.21 -8.45 -5.03
N MET A 107 9.02 -7.28 -4.43
CA MET A 107 7.79 -7.00 -3.68
C MET A 107 6.61 -6.81 -4.63
N VAL A 108 6.81 -6.08 -5.73
CA VAL A 108 5.74 -5.85 -6.73
C VAL A 108 5.26 -7.17 -7.32
N GLU A 109 6.17 -8.09 -7.65
CA GLU A 109 5.83 -9.42 -8.17
C GLU A 109 5.10 -10.28 -7.13
N ALA A 110 5.59 -10.31 -5.89
CA ALA A 110 4.94 -11.04 -4.81
C ALA A 110 3.52 -10.52 -4.53
N VAL A 111 3.34 -9.20 -4.51
CA VAL A 111 2.04 -8.56 -4.29
C VAL A 111 1.09 -8.81 -5.46
N ALA A 112 1.54 -8.64 -6.71
CA ALA A 112 0.69 -8.87 -7.88
C ALA A 112 0.17 -10.32 -7.90
N ASN A 113 1.06 -11.30 -7.68
CA ASN A 113 0.66 -12.71 -7.58
C ASN A 113 -0.28 -12.96 -6.39
N GLY A 114 0.00 -12.37 -5.23
CA GLY A 114 -0.86 -12.50 -4.06
C GLY A 114 -2.26 -11.92 -4.24
N LEU A 115 -2.39 -10.82 -4.99
CA LEU A 115 -3.68 -10.20 -5.29
C LEU A 115 -4.55 -11.07 -6.21
N LEU A 116 -3.94 -11.80 -7.15
CA LEU A 116 -4.64 -12.81 -7.95
C LEU A 116 -5.20 -13.93 -7.07
N LEU A 117 -4.42 -14.40 -6.08
CA LEU A 117 -4.87 -15.42 -5.11
C LEU A 117 -5.96 -14.91 -4.16
N VAL A 118 -6.04 -13.60 -3.94
CA VAL A 118 -7.12 -12.95 -3.18
C VAL A 118 -8.37 -12.72 -4.07
N GLY A 119 -8.26 -12.91 -5.38
CA GLY A 119 -9.39 -12.91 -6.32
C GLY A 119 -9.58 -11.62 -7.12
N LEU A 120 -8.57 -10.74 -7.15
CA LEU A 120 -8.53 -9.65 -8.14
C LEU A 120 -8.20 -10.24 -9.52
N VAL A 121 -8.71 -9.62 -10.58
CA VAL A 121 -8.35 -10.00 -11.95
C VAL A 121 -7.16 -9.19 -12.45
N PRO A 122 -6.35 -9.70 -13.40
CA PRO A 122 -5.15 -9.02 -13.89
C PRO A 122 -5.38 -7.56 -14.33
N ASP A 123 -6.51 -7.27 -15.01
CA ASP A 123 -6.81 -5.94 -15.54
C ASP A 123 -7.02 -4.86 -14.46
N GLN A 124 -7.30 -5.29 -13.22
CA GLN A 124 -7.45 -4.42 -12.05
C GLN A 124 -6.13 -4.12 -11.36
N ILE A 125 -5.03 -4.79 -11.72
CA ILE A 125 -3.73 -4.67 -11.06
C ILE A 125 -2.79 -3.87 -11.95
N ARG A 126 -2.41 -2.68 -11.49
CA ARG A 126 -1.42 -1.82 -12.15
C ARG A 126 -0.14 -1.81 -11.34
N THR A 127 0.99 -2.07 -12.00
CA THR A 127 2.28 -2.18 -11.31
C THR A 127 3.31 -1.21 -11.88
N GLU A 128 4.09 -0.62 -11.00
CA GLU A 128 5.29 0.16 -11.33
C GLU A 128 6.46 -0.37 -10.50
N ARG A 129 7.60 -0.60 -11.15
CA ARG A 129 8.75 -1.27 -10.54
C ARG A 129 9.95 -0.35 -10.62
N PHE A 130 10.73 -0.32 -9.55
CA PHE A 130 12.05 0.29 -9.58
C PHE A 130 13.10 -0.78 -9.26
N GLY A 131 14.05 -0.95 -10.17
CA GLY A 131 15.23 -1.78 -9.95
C GLY A 131 16.24 -1.09 -9.04
N PRO A 132 17.24 -1.81 -8.51
CA PRO A 132 18.28 -1.20 -7.70
C PRO A 132 19.01 -0.11 -8.51
N THR A 133 18.91 1.14 -8.07
CA THR A 133 19.94 2.15 -8.34
C THR A 133 21.05 1.93 -7.33
N GLY A 134 21.86 0.89 -7.56
CA GLY A 134 22.95 0.49 -6.67
C GLY A 134 23.75 -0.63 -7.32
N THR A 135 24.96 -0.27 -7.72
CA THR A 135 25.95 -0.99 -8.51
C THR A 135 26.26 -2.41 -8.00
N SER A 136 26.61 -3.29 -8.95
CA SER A 136 27.45 -4.48 -8.73
C SER A 136 28.70 -4.18 -7.90
#